data_AF-A0A2E9LG52-F1
#
_entry.id   AF-A0A2E9LG52-F1
#
_cell.length_a   1.000
_cell.length_b   1.000
_cell.length_c   1.000
_cell.angle_alpha   90.00
_cell.angle_beta   90.00
_cell.angle_gamma   90.00
#
_symmetry.space_group_name_H-M   'P 1'
#
loop_
_entity.id
_entity.type
_entity.pdbx_description
1 polymer ?
#
loop_
_entity_poly.entity_id
_entity_poly.type
_entity_poly.pdbx_seq_one_letter_code
_entity_poly.pdbx_strand_id
1 'polypeptide(L)' 'MEDSSTEKTFTTSDIGIAAYLQLQGKKLLKCSRLDSGKFYFEFEDTDDTCRIKSIQFLDSDFCKFDNNVRNLKKILFS' A
#
# COMPACT_ATOMS: atom_id res chain seq x y z
N MET A 1 -9.17 32.24 12.75
CA MET A 1 -8.84 30.91 13.27
C MET A 1 -8.93 29.97 12.08
N GLU A 2 -7.79 29.73 11.42
CA GLU A 2 -7.70 28.76 10.32
C GLU A 2 -7.32 27.42 10.96
N ASP A 3 -8.31 26.54 11.15
CA ASP A 3 -8.05 25.13 11.43
C ASP A 3 -7.75 24.47 10.09
N SER A 4 -6.51 24.58 9.62
CA SER A 4 -6.04 23.80 8.48
C SER A 4 -5.76 22.39 8.99
N SER A 5 -6.78 21.53 8.99
CA SER A 5 -6.60 20.11 9.23
C SER A 5 -5.69 19.58 8.11
N THR A 6 -4.40 19.47 8.38
CA THR A 6 -3.46 18.83 7.45
C THR A 6 -3.85 17.37 7.40
N GLU A 7 -4.68 16.99 6.42
CA GLU A 7 -5.01 15.59 6.19
C GLU A 7 -3.70 14.84 5.96
N LYS A 8 -3.32 14.04 6.96
CA LYS A 8 -2.10 13.24 6.89
C LYS A 8 -2.33 12.11 5.91
N THR A 9 -1.47 12.02 4.93
CA THR A 9 -1.56 11.00 3.88
C THR A 9 -0.31 10.14 3.87
N PHE A 10 -0.49 8.84 3.65
CA PHE A 10 0.60 7.90 3.42
C PHE A 10 0.61 7.45 1.96
N THR A 11 1.79 7.49 1.32
CA THR A 11 1.93 7.06 -0.07
C THR A 11 2.81 5.83 -0.21
N THR A 12 2.43 4.91 -1.08
CA THR A 12 3.26 3.75 -1.46
C THR A 12 3.17 3.48 -2.97
N SER A 13 4.21 2.85 -3.51
CA SER A 13 4.24 2.35 -4.90
C SER A 13 4.19 0.82 -4.97
N ASP A 14 4.18 0.15 -3.82
CA ASP A 14 4.10 -1.30 -3.71
C ASP A 14 2.64 -1.75 -3.63
N ILE A 15 2.24 -2.58 -4.60
CA ILE A 15 0.86 -3.07 -4.70
C ILE A 15 0.49 -4.04 -3.57
N GLY A 16 1.44 -4.81 -3.05
CA GLY A 16 1.24 -5.73 -1.93
C GLY A 16 0.97 -4.98 -0.63
N ILE A 17 1.78 -3.95 -0.35
CA ILE A 17 1.57 -3.05 0.80
C ILE A 17 0.22 -2.32 0.66
N ALA A 18 -0.10 -1.78 -0.52
CA ALA A 18 -1.37 -1.09 -0.75
C ALA A 18 -2.58 -2.01 -0.50
N ALA A 19 -2.53 -3.26 -1.00
CA ALA A 19 -3.57 -4.25 -0.76
C ALA A 19 -3.68 -4.59 0.74
N TYR A 20 -2.55 -4.77 1.44
CA TYR A 20 -2.54 -5.03 2.87
C TYR A 20 -3.16 -3.88 3.68
N LEU A 21 -2.84 -2.62 3.34
CA LEU A 21 -3.42 -1.45 4.01
C LEU A 21 -4.94 -1.40 3.84
N GLN A 22 -5.47 -1.73 2.65
CA GLN A 22 -6.92 -1.84 2.46
C GLN A 22 -7.55 -2.93 3.34
N LEU A 23 -6.91 -4.11 3.45
CA LEU A 23 -7.37 -5.19 4.33
C LEU A 23 -7.36 -4.79 5.81
N GLN A 24 -6.47 -3.87 6.18
CA GLN A 24 -6.39 -3.29 7.52
C GLN A 24 -7.39 -2.14 7.74
N GLY A 25 -8.30 -1.88 6.79
CA GLY A 25 -9.32 -0.85 6.89
C GLY A 25 -8.83 0.56 6.59
N LYS A 26 -7.64 0.73 6.00
CA LYS A 26 -7.14 2.06 5.60
C LYS A 26 -7.81 2.51 4.31
N LYS A 27 -8.28 3.76 4.31
CA LYS A 27 -9.00 4.36 3.19
C LYS A 27 -8.01 4.78 2.11
N LEU A 28 -8.16 4.21 0.91
CA LEU A 28 -7.43 4.63 -0.28
C LEU A 28 -8.05 5.93 -0.81
N LEU A 29 -7.25 6.99 -0.86
CA LEU A 29 -7.62 8.31 -1.39
C LEU A 29 -7.36 8.41 -2.89
N LYS A 30 -6.22 7.88 -3.35
CA LYS A 30 -5.83 7.92 -4.76
C LYS A 30 -5.13 6.65 -5.20
N CYS A 31 -5.43 6.22 -6.42
CA CYS A 31 -4.80 5.10 -7.10
C CYS A 31 -4.54 5.49 -8.55
N SER A 32 -3.28 5.50 -8.96
CA SER A 32 -2.90 5.83 -10.33
C SER A 32 -1.63 5.13 -10.75
N ARG A 33 -1.42 5.00 -12.06
CA ARG A 33 -0.12 4.67 -12.64
C ARG A 33 0.53 5.97 -13.08
N LEU A 34 1.74 6.24 -12.57
CA LEU A 34 2.50 7.43 -12.95
C LEU A 34 3.07 7.26 -14.35
N ASP A 35 3.42 8.38 -15.01
CA ASP A 35 4.05 8.38 -16.33
C ASP A 35 5.40 7.62 -16.36
N SER A 36 6.05 7.51 -15.20
CA SER A 36 7.24 6.67 -14.99
C SER A 36 6.96 5.16 -15.05
N GLY A 37 5.71 4.75 -15.20
CA GLY A 37 5.26 3.36 -15.19
C GLY A 37 5.06 2.78 -13.79
N LYS A 38 5.48 3.49 -12.73
CA LYS A 38 5.31 3.07 -11.33
C LYS A 38 3.86 3.23 -10.87
N PHE A 39 3.45 2.37 -9.94
CA PHE A 39 2.19 2.54 -9.24
C PHE A 39 2.29 3.66 -8.19
N TYR A 40 1.17 4.31 -7.94
CA TYR A 40 1.01 5.32 -6.91
C TYR A 40 -0.29 5.07 -6.17
N PHE A 41 -0.17 4.83 -4.87
CA PHE A 41 -1.27 4.65 -3.95
C PHE A 41 -1.13 5.66 -2.83
N GLU A 42 -2.22 6.36 -2.52
CA GLU A 42 -2.30 7.35 -1.47
C GLU A 42 -3.41 6.97 -0.51
N PHE A 43 -3.11 6.93 0.77
CA PHE A 43 -4.01 6.52 1.84
C PHE A 43 -4.19 7.64 2.86
N GLU A 44 -5.37 7.68 3.45
CA GLU A 44 -5.63 8.48 4.65
C GLU A 44 -4.86 7.88 5.84
N ASP A 45 -4.06 8.70 6.51
CA ASP A 45 -3.18 8.31 7.62
C ASP A 45 -3.30 9.28 8.80
N THR A 46 -4.54 9.60 9.17
CA THR A 46 -4.85 10.51 10.29
C THR A 46 -4.31 10.02 11.65
N ASP A 47 -4.07 8.71 11.79
CA ASP A 47 -3.55 8.07 12.99
C ASP A 47 -2.05 7.72 12.93
N ASP A 48 -1.34 8.10 11.87
CA ASP A 48 0.09 7.78 11.62
C ASP A 48 0.41 6.27 11.70
N THR A 49 -0.57 5.38 11.48
CA THR A 49 -0.36 3.93 11.59
C THR A 49 -0.06 3.23 10.26
N CYS A 50 -0.29 3.88 9.11
CA CYS A 50 -0.05 3.25 7.80
C CYS A 50 1.41 2.82 7.64
N ARG A 51 2.35 3.62 8.13
CA ARG A 51 3.77 3.26 8.13
C ARG A 51 4.04 2.01 8.98
N ILE A 52 3.50 1.94 10.19
CA ILE A 52 3.68 0.76 11.07
C ILE A 52 3.07 -0.48 10.42
N LYS A 53 1.86 -0.37 9.87
CA LYS A 53 1.20 -1.46 9.16
C LYS A 53 1.98 -1.92 7.93
N SER A 54 2.63 -1.00 7.20
CA SER A 54 3.49 -1.37 6.07
C SER A 54 4.70 -2.22 6.49
N ILE A 55 5.21 -2.02 7.71
CA ILE A 55 6.26 -2.86 8.28
C ILE A 55 5.66 -4.21 8.71
N GLN A 56 4.49 -4.20 9.37
CA GLN A 56 3.79 -5.43 9.77
C GLN A 56 3.44 -6.33 8.58
N PHE A 57 3.21 -5.76 7.40
CA PHE A 57 3.05 -6.54 6.17
C PHE A 57 4.23 -7.49 5.93
N LEU A 58 5.46 -7.04 6.15
CA LEU A 58 6.68 -7.81 5.91
C LEU A 58 6.78 -9.05 6.80
N ASP A 59 6.30 -8.94 8.04
CA ASP A 59 6.27 -10.02 9.02
C ASP A 59 5.02 -10.92 8.89
N SER A 60 4.02 -10.50 8.09
CA SER A 60 2.75 -11.20 7.95
C SER A 60 2.78 -12.28 6.86
N ASP A 61 1.83 -13.21 6.93
CA ASP A 61 1.62 -14.21 5.89
C ASP A 61 1.18 -13.61 4.55
N PHE A 62 0.72 -12.35 4.52
CA PHE A 62 0.38 -11.66 3.27
C PHE A 62 1.61 -11.41 2.40
N CYS A 63 2.78 -11.11 2.99
CA CYS A 63 4.03 -10.99 2.25
C CYS A 63 4.43 -12.33 1.61
N LYS A 64 4.30 -13.43 2.37
CA LYS A 64 4.56 -14.79 1.84
C LYS A 64 3.59 -15.14 0.71
N PHE A 65 2.31 -14.83 0.87
CA PHE A 65 1.28 -15.04 -0.15
C PHE A 65 1.60 -14.26 -1.44
N ASP A 66 1.88 -12.96 -1.33
CA ASP A 66 2.22 -12.11 -2.48
C ASP A 66 3.48 -12.61 -3.21
N ASN A 67 4.51 -13.03 -2.46
CA ASN A 67 5.70 -13.66 -3.03
C ASN A 67 5.38 -14.96 -3.79
N ASN A 68 4.54 -15.83 -3.23
CA ASN A 68 4.12 -17.06 -3.89
C ASN A 68 3.33 -16.77 -5.18
N VAL A 69 2.40 -15.80 -5.16
CA VAL A 69 1.67 -15.36 -6.36
C VAL A 69 2.63 -14.85 -7.43
N ARG A 70 3.63 -14.04 -7.05
CA ARG A 70 4.66 -13.53 -7.98
C ARG A 70 5.48 -14.66 -8.59
N ASN A 71 5.87 -15.66 -7.79
CA ASN A 71 6.63 -16.81 -8.25
C ASN A 71 5.83 -17.67 -9.24
N LEU A 72 4.55 -17.93 -8.95
CA LEU A 72 3.66 -18.67 -9.86
C LEU A 72 3.46 -17.94 -11.19
N LYS A 73 3.25 -16.62 -11.16
CA LYS A 73 3.17 -15.81 -12.39
C LYS A 73 4.44 -15.91 -13.21
N LYS A 74 5.62 -15.86 -12.58
CA LYS A 74 6.89 -16.04 -13.28
C LYS A 74 6.96 -17.42 -13.95
N ILE A 75 6.53 -18.49 -13.31
CA ILE A 75 6.53 -19.84 -13.92
C ILE A 75 5.61 -19.90 -15.16
N LEU A 76 4.45 -19.24 -15.11
CA LEU A 76 3.47 -19.28 -16.19
C LEU A 76 3.79 -18.37 -17.39
N PHE A 77 4.51 -17.27 -17.14
CA PHE A 77 4.78 -16.22 -18.14
C PHE A 77 6.29 -16.02 -18.41
N SER A 78 7.13 -16.97 -17.99
CA SER A 78 8.55 -17.05 -18.34
C SER A 78 8.76 -17.91 -19.59
#